data_AF-J9FZB1-F1
#
_entry.id   AF-J9FZB1-F1
#
_cell.length_a   1.000
_cell.length_b   1.000
_cell.length_c   1.000
_cell.angle_alpha   90.00
_cell.angle_beta   90.00
_cell.angle_gamma   90.00
#
_symmetry.space_group_name_H-M   'P 1'
#
loop_
_entity.id
_entity.type
_entity.pdbx_description
1 polymer ?
#
loop_
_entity_poly.entity_id
_entity_poly.type
_entity_poly.pdbx_seq_one_letter_code
_entity_poly.pdbx_strand_id
1 'polypeptide(L)'
;MEEWRESRLEDTDELVTLELARIDETCQELWEQWEKSKENFTKQTRKQKGSPSRDAQTGQTFVRTYQTERTETDVQGLGDPAYITEIRRQLEERRKLLGLYAPEKTEVSGGLSFASLLVESGMLDESEQGVEEE
;
A
#
# COMPACT_ATOMS: atom_id res chain seq x y z
N MET A 1 28.08 7.56 -25.69
CA MET A 1 27.09 8.38 -24.95
C MET A 1 25.66 8.00 -25.32
N GLU A 2 25.37 7.68 -26.60
CA GLU A 2 24.07 7.15 -27.05
C GLU A 2 23.67 5.82 -26.35
N GLU A 3 24.56 4.83 -26.34
CA GLU A 3 24.27 3.47 -25.84
C GLU A 3 23.83 3.43 -24.36
N TRP A 4 24.34 4.35 -23.54
CA TRP A 4 23.99 4.41 -22.11
C TRP A 4 22.64 5.07 -21.86
N ARG A 5 22.20 5.95 -22.78
CA ARG A 5 20.87 6.56 -22.73
C ARG A 5 19.81 5.57 -23.19
N GLU A 6 20.11 4.83 -24.25
CA GLU A 6 19.22 3.79 -24.79
C GLU A 6 18.99 2.67 -23.77
N SER A 7 20.06 2.11 -23.19
CA SER A 7 19.95 1.08 -22.13
C SER A 7 19.16 1.57 -20.90
N ARG A 8 19.36 2.82 -20.47
CA ARG A 8 18.60 3.41 -19.35
C ARG A 8 17.11 3.55 -19.66
N LEU A 9 16.76 3.91 -20.89
CA LEU A 9 15.37 4.08 -21.30
C LEU A 9 14.66 2.73 -21.38
N GLU A 10 15.32 1.72 -21.96
CA GLU A 10 14.83 0.34 -21.98
C GLU A 10 14.59 -0.20 -20.57
N ASP A 11 15.56 -0.03 -19.66
CA ASP A 11 15.43 -0.44 -18.26
C ASP A 11 14.21 0.24 -17.58
N THR A 12 13.98 1.54 -17.86
CA THR A 12 12.84 2.25 -17.27
C THR A 12 11.50 1.81 -17.85
N ASP A 13 11.42 1.55 -19.14
CA ASP A 13 10.19 1.11 -19.81
C ASP A 13 9.81 -0.31 -19.37
N GLU A 14 10.80 -1.19 -19.17
CA GLU A 14 10.61 -2.52 -18.60
C GLU A 14 10.06 -2.45 -17.17
N LEU A 15 10.63 -1.60 -16.32
CA LEU A 15 10.16 -1.39 -14.95
C LEU A 15 8.73 -0.84 -14.91
N VAL A 16 8.41 0.14 -15.76
CA VAL A 16 7.04 0.68 -15.86
C VAL A 16 6.08 -0.41 -16.31
N THR A 17 6.45 -1.23 -17.30
CA THR A 17 5.62 -2.34 -17.79
C THR A 17 5.33 -3.35 -16.69
N LEU A 18 6.34 -3.74 -15.91
CA LEU A 18 6.19 -4.66 -14.78
C LEU A 18 5.25 -4.10 -13.71
N GLU A 19 5.44 -2.84 -13.31
CA GLU A 19 4.59 -2.21 -12.30
C GLU A 19 3.14 -2.04 -12.78
N LEU A 20 2.93 -1.72 -14.06
CA LEU A 20 1.59 -1.69 -14.66
C LEU A 20 0.91 -3.06 -14.60
N ALA A 21 1.63 -4.13 -14.91
CA ALA A 21 1.10 -5.50 -14.82
C ALA A 21 0.71 -5.85 -13.38
N ARG A 22 1.54 -5.48 -12.40
CA ARG A 22 1.26 -5.69 -10.98
C ARG A 22 0.03 -4.92 -10.50
N ILE A 23 -0.15 -3.68 -10.96
CA ILE A 23 -1.35 -2.88 -10.70
C ILE A 23 -2.59 -3.56 -11.27
N ASP A 24 -2.50 -4.10 -12.49
CA ASP A 24 -3.62 -4.79 -13.14
C ASP A 24 -4.02 -6.07 -12.39
N GLU A 25 -3.06 -6.90 -11.99
CA GLU A 25 -3.30 -8.08 -11.15
C GLU A 25 -3.95 -7.70 -9.81
N THR A 26 -3.45 -6.66 -9.15
CA THR A 26 -4.00 -6.18 -7.88
C THR A 26 -5.43 -5.68 -8.04
N CYS A 27 -5.72 -4.95 -9.12
CA CYS A 27 -7.09 -4.49 -9.41
C CYS A 27 -8.04 -5.65 -9.66
N GLN A 28 -7.58 -6.71 -10.35
CA GLN A 28 -8.39 -7.91 -10.57
C GLN A 28 -8.74 -8.59 -9.23
N GLU A 29 -7.76 -8.85 -8.38
CA GLU A 29 -7.99 -9.45 -7.06
C GLU A 29 -8.95 -8.60 -6.21
N LEU A 30 -8.78 -7.28 -6.19
CA LEU A 30 -9.68 -6.38 -5.46
C LEU A 30 -11.11 -6.41 -5.99
N TRP A 31 -11.31 -6.55 -7.31
CA TRP A 31 -12.64 -6.75 -7.88
C TRP A 31 -13.25 -8.07 -7.46
N GLU A 32 -12.46 -9.15 -7.44
CA GLU A 32 -12.94 -10.45 -6.95
C GLU A 32 -13.35 -10.39 -5.47
N GLN A 33 -12.57 -9.70 -4.63
CA GLN A 33 -12.91 -9.48 -3.23
C GLN A 33 -14.15 -8.60 -3.05
N TRP A 34 -14.30 -7.56 -3.89
CA TRP A 34 -15.52 -6.76 -3.93
C TRP A 34 -16.75 -7.62 -4.28
N GLU A 35 -16.66 -8.47 -5.30
CA GLU A 35 -17.75 -9.38 -5.67
C GLU A 35 -18.10 -10.33 -4.52
N LYS A 36 -17.10 -10.97 -3.90
CA LYS A 36 -17.28 -11.85 -2.72
C LYS A 36 -17.92 -11.11 -1.54
N SER A 37 -17.56 -9.84 -1.32
CA SER A 37 -18.09 -9.05 -0.19
C SER A 37 -19.58 -8.70 -0.31
N LYS A 38 -20.19 -8.91 -1.49
CA LYS A 38 -21.64 -8.78 -1.70
C LYS A 38 -22.38 -10.08 -1.41
N GLU A 39 -21.67 -11.19 -1.17
CA GLU A 39 -22.31 -12.45 -0.83
C GLU A 39 -22.90 -12.40 0.58
N ASN A 40 -24.07 -13.03 0.73
CA ASN A 40 -24.70 -13.16 2.03
C ASN A 40 -23.95 -14.18 2.88
N PHE A 41 -23.82 -13.90 4.17
CA PHE A 41 -23.15 -14.81 5.09
C PHE A 41 -23.92 -14.93 6.40
N THR A 42 -23.82 -16.11 7.01
CA THR A 42 -24.48 -16.38 8.28
C THR A 42 -23.48 -16.20 9.42
N LYS A 43 -23.74 -15.22 10.28
CA LYS A 43 -22.93 -14.95 11.47
C LYS A 43 -23.45 -15.80 12.63
N GLN A 44 -22.63 -16.74 13.10
CA GLN A 44 -22.93 -17.53 14.29
C GLN A 44 -22.15 -17.00 15.49
N THR A 45 -22.86 -16.61 16.54
CA THR A 45 -22.27 -16.23 17.83
C THR A 45 -22.67 -17.25 18.89
N ARG A 46 -21.68 -17.81 19.58
CA ARG A 46 -21.89 -18.73 20.71
C ARG A 46 -21.46 -18.04 22.00
N LYS A 47 -22.39 -17.91 22.95
CA LYS A 47 -22.08 -17.43 24.30
C LYS A 47 -22.28 -18.58 25.28
N GLN A 48 -21.28 -18.81 26.13
CA GLN A 48 -21.36 -19.80 27.20
C GLN A 48 -21.25 -19.07 28.54
N LYS A 49 -22.21 -19.33 29.43
CA LYS A 49 -22.16 -18.86 30.82
C LYS A 49 -21.91 -20.07 31.72
N GLY A 50 -20.89 -19.94 32.56
CA GLY A 50 -20.56 -20.94 33.57
C GLY A 50 -20.12 -20.30 34.86
N SER A 51 -20.16 -21.07 35.95
CA SER A 51 -19.54 -20.68 37.21
C SER A 51 -18.25 -21.47 37.43
N PRO A 52 -17.26 -20.90 38.12
CA PRO A 52 -16.13 -21.67 38.59
C PRO A 52 -16.63 -22.73 39.59
N SER A 53 -16.20 -23.97 39.41
CA SER A 53 -16.48 -25.12 40.27
C SER A 53 -15.18 -25.83 40.59
N ARG A 54 -15.04 -26.38 41.79
CA ARG A 54 -13.84 -27.11 42.21
C ARG A 54 -14.17 -28.58 42.38
N ASP A 55 -13.37 -29.43 41.78
CA ASP A 55 -13.45 -30.88 41.98
C ASP A 55 -13.00 -31.21 43.41
N ALA A 56 -13.84 -31.94 44.14
CA ALA A 56 -13.62 -32.30 45.53
C ALA A 56 -12.53 -33.38 45.71
N GLN A 57 -12.23 -34.17 44.68
CA GLN A 57 -11.22 -35.24 44.75
C GLN A 57 -9.83 -34.78 44.29
N THR A 58 -9.77 -33.97 43.23
CA THR A 58 -8.50 -33.57 42.61
C THR A 58 -8.09 -32.13 42.95
N GLY A 59 -9.01 -31.35 43.54
CA GLY A 59 -8.79 -29.94 43.86
C GLY A 59 -8.74 -29.00 42.66
N GLN A 60 -8.89 -29.52 41.43
CA GLN A 60 -8.87 -28.75 40.18
C GLN A 60 -10.11 -27.89 40.03
N THR A 61 -9.91 -26.65 39.61
CA THR A 61 -10.99 -25.73 39.23
C THR A 61 -11.36 -25.90 37.76
N PHE A 62 -12.63 -26.16 37.50
CA PHE A 62 -13.22 -26.24 36.16
C PHE A 62 -14.41 -25.29 36.04
N VAL A 63 -14.73 -24.86 34.81
CA VAL A 63 -15.92 -24.05 34.55
C VAL A 63 -17.11 -24.97 34.38
N ARG A 64 -18.07 -24.91 35.30
CA ARG A 64 -19.35 -25.60 35.16
C ARG A 64 -20.27 -24.72 34.33
N THR A 65 -20.44 -25.07 33.06
CA THR A 65 -21.36 -24.37 32.14
C THR A 65 -22.80 -24.72 32.48
N TYR A 66 -23.65 -23.71 32.68
CA TYR A 66 -25.09 -23.91 32.96
C TYR A 66 -25.97 -23.43 31.80
N GLN A 67 -25.47 -22.53 30.96
CA GLN A 67 -26.22 -22.00 29.83
C GLN A 67 -25.32 -21.83 28.61
N THR A 68 -25.79 -22.31 27.47
CA THR A 68 -25.22 -22.00 26.16
C THR A 68 -26.28 -21.32 25.33
N GLU A 69 -25.95 -20.14 24.79
CA GLU A 69 -26.79 -19.40 23.85
C GLU A 69 -26.12 -19.43 22.48
N ARG A 70 -26.89 -19.82 21.46
CA ARG A 70 -26.47 -19.78 20.05
C ARG A 70 -27.37 -18.77 19.35
N THR A 71 -26.77 -17.74 18.80
CA THR A 71 -27.45 -16.76 17.95
C THR A 71 -26.93 -16.92 16.53
N GLU A 72 -27.85 -17.11 15.60
CA GLU A 72 -27.58 -17.21 14.17
C GLU A 72 -28.24 -16.01 13.51
N THR A 73 -27.46 -15.24 12.75
CA THR A 73 -27.95 -14.02 12.09
C THR A 73 -27.52 -14.06 10.65
N ASP A 74 -28.48 -14.07 9.73
CA ASP A 74 -28.23 -13.93 8.31
C ASP A 74 -27.93 -12.47 8.00
N VAL A 75 -26.74 -12.23 7.46
CA VAL A 75 -26.28 -10.89 7.09
C VAL A 75 -26.29 -10.81 5.56
N GLN A 76 -26.96 -9.79 5.04
CA GLN A 76 -26.93 -9.50 3.61
C GLN A 76 -25.61 -8.82 3.25
N GLY A 77 -24.92 -9.35 2.24
CA GLY A 77 -23.73 -8.71 1.70
C GLY A 77 -24.12 -7.49 0.85
N LEU A 78 -23.57 -6.32 1.19
CA LEU A 78 -23.81 -5.07 0.46
C LEU A 78 -22.56 -4.59 -0.30
N GLY A 79 -21.45 -5.32 -0.18
CA GLY A 79 -20.16 -4.92 -0.70
C GLY A 79 -19.38 -4.05 0.29
N ASP A 80 -18.07 -4.28 0.41
CA ASP A 80 -17.18 -3.45 1.22
C ASP A 80 -16.55 -2.34 0.35
N PRO A 81 -16.90 -1.05 0.56
CA PRO A 81 -16.40 0.06 -0.24
C PRO A 81 -14.89 0.29 -0.09
N ALA A 82 -14.23 -0.33 0.88
CA ALA A 82 -12.77 -0.28 1.02
C ALA A 82 -12.06 -0.83 -0.23
N TYR A 83 -12.57 -1.92 -0.82
CA TYR A 83 -11.99 -2.49 -2.04
C TYR A 83 -12.04 -1.53 -3.23
N ILE A 84 -13.18 -0.84 -3.42
CA ILE A 84 -13.34 0.17 -4.47
C ILE A 84 -12.42 1.38 -4.23
N THR A 85 -12.21 1.76 -2.97
CA THR A 85 -11.30 2.85 -2.61
C THR A 85 -9.85 2.50 -2.95
N GLU A 86 -9.43 1.27 -2.64
CA GLU A 86 -8.09 0.80 -3.00
C GLU A 86 -7.91 0.67 -4.52
N ILE A 87 -8.92 0.18 -5.26
CA ILE A 87 -8.88 0.17 -6.74
C ILE A 87 -8.66 1.58 -7.30
N ARG A 88 -9.35 2.59 -6.77
CA ARG A 88 -9.17 3.98 -7.22
C ARG A 88 -7.73 4.46 -7.00
N ARG A 89 -7.13 4.11 -5.86
CA ARG A 89 -5.73 4.42 -5.55
C ARG A 89 -4.77 3.73 -6.52
N GLN A 90 -4.96 2.45 -6.82
CA GLN A 90 -4.16 1.72 -7.81
C GLN A 90 -4.26 2.37 -9.20
N LEU A 91 -5.45 2.82 -9.60
CA LEU A 91 -5.66 3.55 -10.86
C LEU A 91 -5.02 4.95 -10.86
N GLU A 92 -4.91 5.61 -9.71
CA GLU A 92 -4.16 6.87 -9.59
C GLU A 92 -2.66 6.64 -9.79
N GLU A 93 -2.08 5.61 -9.17
CA GLU A 93 -0.67 5.24 -9.39
C GLU A 93 -0.41 4.87 -10.86
N ARG A 94 -1.33 4.14 -11.49
CA ARG A 94 -1.26 3.85 -12.95
C ARG A 94 -1.17 5.13 -13.78
N ARG A 95 -2.01 6.13 -13.49
CA ARG A 95 -2.01 7.42 -14.20
C ARG A 95 -0.73 8.22 -13.96
N LYS A 96 -0.11 8.10 -12.77
CA LYS A 96 1.19 8.70 -12.47
C LYS A 96 2.32 8.05 -13.26
N LEU A 97 2.37 6.72 -13.31
CA LEU A 97 3.36 5.97 -14.11
C LEU A 97 3.24 6.31 -15.61
N LEU A 98 2.02 6.49 -16.10
CA LEU A 98 1.77 6.89 -17.50
C LEU A 98 1.97 8.38 -17.77
N GLY A 99 2.36 9.19 -16.78
CA GLY A 99 2.56 10.63 -16.95
C GLY A 99 1.30 11.43 -17.29
N LEU A 100 0.11 10.92 -16.95
CA LEU A 100 -1.18 11.58 -17.23
C LEU A 100 -1.48 12.74 -16.27
N TYR A 101 -0.75 12.83 -15.16
CA TYR A 101 -0.83 13.96 -14.24
C TYR A 101 0.17 15.04 -14.62
N ALA A 102 -0.26 16.30 -14.47
CA ALA A 102 0.65 17.43 -14.58
C ALA A 102 1.79 17.28 -13.55
N PRO A 103 3.03 17.65 -13.91
CA PRO A 103 4.16 17.55 -12.98
C PRO A 103 3.83 18.35 -11.71
N GLU A 104 3.80 17.66 -10.57
CA GLU A 104 3.66 18.32 -9.28
C GLU A 104 4.90 19.17 -9.06
N LYS A 105 4.71 20.49 -8.90
CA LYS A 105 5.78 21.39 -8.48
C LYS A 105 6.14 21.04 -7.05
N THR A 106 7.10 20.14 -6.88
CA THR A 106 7.80 19.98 -5.62
C THR A 106 8.69 21.20 -5.46
N GLU A 107 8.24 22.18 -4.68
CA GLU A 107 9.15 23.19 -4.17
C GLU A 107 10.13 22.48 -3.26
N VAL A 108 11.35 22.29 -3.74
CA VAL A 108 12.47 21.88 -2.91
C VAL A 108 12.76 23.04 -1.97
N SER A 109 12.00 23.16 -0.88
CA SER A 109 12.32 24.03 0.25
C SER A 109 13.47 23.40 1.03
N GLY A 110 14.61 23.26 0.37
CA GLY A 110 15.87 22.87 0.99
C GLY A 110 16.70 24.12 1.20
N GLY A 111 17.10 24.39 2.44
CA GLY A 111 18.09 25.42 2.80
C GLY A 111 19.51 25.13 2.30
N LEU A 112 19.63 24.48 1.14
CA LEU A 112 20.87 24.31 0.40
C LEU A 112 20.93 25.46 -0.59
N SER A 113 21.74 26.47 -0.27
CA SER A 113 22.07 27.53 -1.23
C SER A 113 22.49 26.88 -2.55
N PHE A 114 22.03 27.41 -3.68
CA PHE A 114 22.43 27.00 -5.03
C PHE A 114 23.96 26.90 -5.18
N ALA A 115 24.70 27.72 -4.41
CA ALA A 115 26.16 27.65 -4.31
C ALA A 115 26.66 26.30 -3.76
N SER A 116 26.01 25.70 -2.77
CA SER A 116 26.39 24.39 -2.23
C SER A 116 26.19 23.28 -3.26
N LEU A 117 25.14 23.37 -4.07
CA LEU A 117 24.87 22.41 -5.15
C LEU A 117 25.89 22.54 -6.29
N LEU A 118 26.29 23.77 -6.63
CA LEU A 118 27.33 24.05 -7.63
C LEU A 118 28.72 23.60 -7.17
N VAL A 119 29.04 23.76 -5.87
CA VAL A 119 30.29 23.26 -5.28
C VAL A 119 30.32 21.72 -5.31
N GLU A 120 29.21 21.08 -4.93
CA GLU A 120 29.10 19.61 -4.91
C GLU A 120 29.10 19.00 -6.31
N SER A 121 28.57 19.71 -7.31
CA SER A 121 28.60 19.31 -8.73
C SER A 121 29.94 19.58 -9.44
N GLY A 122 30.92 20.16 -8.76
CA GLY A 122 32.24 20.48 -9.33
C GLY A 122 32.25 21.59 -10.40
N MET A 123 31.15 22.33 -10.57
CA MET A 123 31.02 23.38 -11.60
C MET A 123 31.69 24.72 -11.22
N LEU A 124 32.15 24.86 -9.97
CA LEU A 124 32.84 26.08 -9.51
C LEU A 124 34.35 26.06 -9.78
N ASP A 125 34.97 24.89 -9.90
CA ASP A 125 36.43 24.77 -10.12
C ASP A 125 36.84 25.22 -11.55
N GLU A 126 35.94 25.13 -12.52
CA GLU A 126 36.19 25.61 -13.90
C GLU A 126 36.10 27.14 -14.04
N SER A 127 35.44 27.83 -13.10
CA SER A 127 35.24 29.28 -13.19
C SER A 127 36.37 30.11 -12.57
N GLU A 128 37.21 29.51 -11.73
CA GLU A 128 38.39 30.18 -11.15
C GLU A 128 39.66 29.98 -11.99
N GLN A 129 39.74 28.94 -12.82
CA GLN A 129 40.90 28.71 -13.69
C GLN A 129 40.97 29.61 -14.94
N GLY A 130 39.90 30.34 -15.27
CA GLY A 130 39.87 31.26 -16.42
C GLY A 130 40.26 32.71 -16.11
N VAL A 131 40.57 33.05 -14.86
CA VAL A 131 40.83 34.45 -14.43
C VAL A 131 42.28 34.69 -13.98
N GLU A 132 43.10 33.63 -13.86
CA GLU A 132 44.51 33.74 -13.43
C GLU A 132 45.55 33.65 -14.56
N GLU A 133 45.15 33.52 -15.83
CA GLU A 133 46.06 33.63 -16.99
C GLU A 133 45.81 34.93 -17.78
N GLU A 134 46.30 36.05 -17.25
CA GLU A 134 46.66 37.25 -18.04
C GLU A 134 48.11 37.66 -17.74
#